data_AF-A0A1Q6LN90-F1
#
_entry.id   AF-A0A1Q6LN90-F1
#
_cell.length_a   1.000
_cell.length_b   1.000
_cell.length_c   1.000
_cell.angle_alpha   90.00
_cell.angle_beta   90.00
_cell.angle_gamma   90.00
#
_symmetry.space_group_name_H-M   'P 1'
#
loop_
_entity.id
_entity.type
_entity.pdbx_description
1 polymer ?
#
loop_
_entity_poly.entity_id
_entity_poly.type
_entity_poly.pdbx_seq_one_letter_code
_entity_poly.pdbx_strand_id
1 'polypeptide(L)'
;MKNFIKGFFVGIANITPGISGSALLVSLNLYEKCINSISNIFKDFKKNFTFLLPITLGIFIGTFLFSNIIFYFYNNYNIITTLVFVGFIFGTIPSLFKEASKKGFKKRYILIFIFTFFIGILFLKCKTNNIVTNTNIIYLLIIGFVIGCSMIIPGISSTVILSILGFYNIYLNSINTLNINFLIPIFIGITISIFLL
;
A
#
# COMPACT_ATOMS: atom_id res chain seq x y z
N MET A 1 -10.97 -21.80 1.68
CA MET A 1 -9.62 -21.96 1.10
C MET A 1 -9.34 -21.03 -0.08
N LYS A 2 -10.16 -21.00 -1.15
CA LYS A 2 -9.91 -20.11 -2.32
C LYS A 2 -9.74 -18.62 -1.95
N ASN A 3 -10.60 -18.07 -1.08
CA ASN A 3 -10.51 -16.68 -0.63
C ASN A 3 -9.25 -16.41 0.22
N PHE A 4 -8.78 -17.41 0.98
CA PHE A 4 -7.55 -17.31 1.75
C PHE A 4 -6.33 -17.21 0.86
N ILE A 5 -6.22 -18.08 -0.15
CA ILE A 5 -5.11 -18.05 -1.12
C ILE A 5 -5.10 -16.72 -1.90
N LYS A 6 -6.28 -16.24 -2.31
CA LYS A 6 -6.41 -14.92 -2.93
C LYS A 6 -5.94 -13.80 -1.99
N GLY A 7 -6.35 -13.84 -0.73
CA GLY A 7 -5.88 -12.91 0.31
C GLY A 7 -4.37 -12.97 0.51
N PHE A 8 -3.78 -14.17 0.49
CA PHE A 8 -2.33 -14.38 0.60
C PHE A 8 -1.55 -13.64 -0.49
N PHE A 9 -1.94 -13.79 -1.76
CA PHE A 9 -1.30 -13.05 -2.87
C PHE A 9 -1.54 -11.53 -2.78
N VAL A 10 -2.71 -11.11 -2.29
CA VAL A 10 -2.97 -9.68 -2.02
C VAL A 10 -2.06 -9.15 -0.92
N GLY A 11 -1.77 -9.94 0.12
CA GLY A 11 -0.80 -9.59 1.16
C GLY A 11 0.61 -9.39 0.62
N ILE A 12 1.08 -10.34 -0.20
CA ILE A 12 2.38 -10.23 -0.91
C ILE A 12 2.44 -8.95 -1.75
N ALA A 13 1.40 -8.68 -2.51
CA ALA A 13 1.32 -7.50 -3.34
C ALA A 13 1.30 -6.20 -2.53
N ASN A 14 0.57 -6.18 -1.41
CA ASN A 14 0.44 -4.98 -0.59
C ASN A 14 1.77 -4.58 0.06
N ILE A 15 2.61 -5.55 0.43
CA ILE A 15 3.91 -5.27 1.05
C ILE A 15 5.01 -4.91 0.04
N THR A 16 4.80 -5.20 -1.25
CA THR A 16 5.79 -5.00 -2.32
C THR A 16 5.61 -3.64 -3.01
N PRO A 17 6.58 -2.71 -2.92
CA PRO A 17 6.51 -1.42 -3.59
C PRO A 17 6.39 -1.58 -5.10
N GLY A 18 5.44 -0.84 -5.68
CA GLY A 18 5.14 -0.86 -7.11
C GLY A 18 4.08 -1.88 -7.51
N ILE A 19 3.64 -2.75 -6.60
CA ILE A 19 2.50 -3.63 -6.79
C ILE A 19 1.34 -3.11 -5.92
N SER A 20 0.12 -3.06 -6.49
CA SER A 20 -1.08 -2.58 -5.78
C SER A 20 -1.94 -3.76 -5.35
N GLY A 21 -2.09 -3.96 -4.04
CA GLY A 21 -2.95 -5.00 -3.47
C GLY A 21 -4.42 -4.81 -3.81
N SER A 22 -4.91 -3.56 -3.83
CA SER A 22 -6.28 -3.22 -4.24
C SER A 22 -6.52 -3.46 -5.72
N ALA A 23 -5.55 -3.18 -6.59
CA ALA A 23 -5.63 -3.56 -8.02
C ALA A 23 -5.69 -5.08 -8.21
N LEU A 24 -4.95 -5.85 -7.40
CA LEU A 24 -5.05 -7.31 -7.39
C LEU A 24 -6.41 -7.82 -6.89
N LEU A 25 -7.03 -7.15 -5.91
CA LEU A 25 -8.41 -7.47 -5.52
C LEU A 25 -9.40 -7.22 -6.66
N VAL A 26 -9.18 -6.18 -7.47
CA VAL A 26 -10.00 -5.88 -8.65
C VAL A 26 -9.84 -7.00 -9.68
N SER A 27 -8.61 -7.39 -10.03
CA SER A 27 -8.37 -8.46 -11.01
C SER A 27 -8.90 -9.83 -10.55
N LEU A 28 -9.00 -10.05 -9.23
CA LEU A 28 -9.56 -11.27 -8.64
C LEU A 28 -11.09 -11.24 -8.49
N ASN A 29 -11.76 -10.18 -8.94
CA ASN A 29 -13.20 -9.91 -8.78
C ASN A 29 -13.66 -9.97 -7.31
N LEU A 30 -12.79 -9.52 -6.39
CA LEU A 30 -13.05 -9.47 -4.95
C LEU A 30 -13.19 -8.05 -4.42
N TYR A 31 -12.67 -7.04 -5.11
CA TYR A 31 -12.65 -5.66 -4.64
C TYR A 31 -14.03 -5.15 -4.20
N GLU A 32 -15.03 -5.18 -5.09
CA GLU A 32 -16.38 -4.70 -4.77
C GLU A 32 -17.03 -5.49 -3.62
N LYS A 33 -16.80 -6.80 -3.56
CA LYS A 33 -17.32 -7.65 -2.49
C LYS A 33 -16.69 -7.29 -1.14
N CYS A 34 -15.39 -7.03 -1.11
CA CYS A 34 -14.68 -6.61 0.09
C CYS A 34 -15.21 -5.24 0.58
N ILE A 35 -15.29 -4.24 -0.30
CA ILE A 35 -15.80 -2.91 0.05
C ILE A 35 -17.24 -2.99 0.56
N ASN A 36 -18.13 -3.71 -0.15
CA ASN A 36 -19.52 -3.88 0.27
C ASN A 36 -19.65 -4.60 1.62
N SER A 37 -18.82 -5.62 1.87
CA SER A 37 -18.80 -6.32 3.15
C SER A 37 -18.24 -5.48 4.29
N ILE A 38 -17.25 -4.62 4.04
CA ILE A 38 -16.71 -3.68 5.03
C ILE A 38 -17.76 -2.60 5.35
N SER A 39 -18.36 -1.99 4.33
CA SER A 39 -19.38 -0.93 4.50
C SER A 39 -20.62 -1.41 5.26
N ASN A 40 -21.06 -2.65 5.02
CA ASN A 40 -22.23 -3.23 5.68
C ASN A 40 -21.88 -4.15 6.87
N ILE A 41 -20.65 -4.07 7.40
CA ILE A 41 -20.18 -5.01 8.42
C ILE A 41 -21.06 -5.00 9.69
N PHE A 42 -21.63 -3.85 10.05
CA PHE A 42 -22.52 -3.73 11.21
C PHE A 42 -23.98 -4.13 10.92
N LYS A 43 -24.39 -4.20 9.65
CA LYS A 43 -25.75 -4.61 9.28
C LYS A 43 -25.90 -6.13 9.29
N ASP A 44 -24.97 -6.83 8.66
CA ASP A 44 -24.95 -8.30 8.55
C ASP A 44 -23.62 -8.87 9.04
N PHE A 45 -23.31 -8.67 10.32
CA PHE A 45 -22.00 -9.00 10.90
C PHE A 45 -21.56 -10.43 10.59
N LYS A 46 -22.41 -11.43 10.84
CA LYS A 46 -22.05 -12.84 10.64
C LYS A 46 -21.67 -13.14 9.19
N LYS A 47 -22.42 -12.62 8.21
CA LYS A 47 -22.18 -12.89 6.79
C LYS A 47 -20.95 -12.14 6.27
N ASN A 48 -20.82 -10.86 6.63
CA ASN A 48 -19.70 -10.04 6.18
C ASN A 48 -18.39 -10.46 6.84
N PHE A 49 -18.41 -10.78 8.14
CA PHE A 49 -17.25 -11.28 8.85
C PHE A 49 -16.80 -12.65 8.33
N THR A 50 -17.72 -13.60 8.08
CA THR A 50 -17.35 -14.93 7.52
C THR A 50 -16.78 -14.84 6.11
N PHE A 51 -17.20 -13.85 5.30
CA PHE A 51 -16.61 -13.59 3.99
C PHE A 51 -15.22 -12.96 4.09
N LEU A 52 -15.05 -11.94 4.94
CA LEU A 52 -13.81 -11.17 5.08
C LEU A 52 -12.71 -11.96 5.80
N LEU A 53 -13.05 -12.72 6.84
CA LEU A 53 -12.10 -13.44 7.70
C LEU A 53 -11.06 -14.28 6.93
N PRO A 54 -11.42 -15.15 5.97
CA PRO A 54 -10.40 -15.89 5.22
C PRO A 54 -9.52 -14.98 4.37
N ILE A 55 -10.04 -13.87 3.83
CA ILE A 55 -9.29 -12.92 3.00
C ILE A 55 -8.30 -12.14 3.87
N THR A 56 -8.76 -11.58 4.99
CA THR A 56 -7.92 -10.80 5.90
C THR A 56 -6.82 -11.66 6.52
N LEU A 57 -7.13 -12.90 6.94
CA LEU A 57 -6.11 -13.86 7.40
C LEU A 57 -5.07 -14.16 6.31
N GLY A 58 -5.51 -14.35 5.06
CA GLY A 58 -4.61 -14.50 3.93
C GLY A 58 -3.69 -13.28 3.78
N ILE A 59 -4.26 -12.07 3.80
CA ILE A 59 -3.49 -10.81 3.68
C ILE A 59 -2.46 -10.70 4.81
N PHE A 60 -2.84 -10.95 6.06
CA PHE A 60 -1.92 -10.88 7.20
C PHE A 60 -0.77 -11.88 7.05
N ILE A 61 -1.07 -13.15 6.76
CA ILE A 61 -0.03 -14.19 6.63
C ILE A 61 0.87 -13.93 5.42
N GLY A 62 0.30 -13.54 4.29
CA GLY A 62 1.05 -13.18 3.09
C GLY A 62 1.96 -11.98 3.32
N THR A 63 1.45 -10.95 4.02
CA THR A 63 2.24 -9.75 4.37
C THR A 63 3.38 -10.11 5.31
N PHE A 64 3.12 -10.86 6.38
CA PHE A 64 4.13 -11.21 7.39
C PHE A 64 5.24 -12.13 6.84
N LEU A 65 4.88 -13.17 6.07
CA LEU A 65 5.88 -14.07 5.50
C LEU A 65 6.74 -13.35 4.46
N PHE A 66 6.11 -12.53 3.62
CA PHE A 66 6.82 -11.85 2.54
C PHE A 66 7.57 -10.59 3.01
N SER A 67 7.15 -9.95 4.11
CA SER A 67 7.90 -8.85 4.72
C SER A 67 9.28 -9.30 5.21
N ASN A 68 9.40 -10.52 5.73
CA ASN A 68 10.69 -11.11 6.13
C ASN A 68 11.63 -11.26 4.92
N ILE A 69 11.09 -11.76 3.81
CA ILE A 69 11.83 -11.94 2.55
C ILE A 69 12.29 -10.59 2.01
N ILE A 70 11.36 -9.62 1.88
CA ILE A 70 11.71 -8.30 1.36
C ILE A 70 12.70 -7.61 2.30
N PHE A 71 12.52 -7.68 3.62
CA PHE A 71 13.43 -7.05 4.57
C PHE A 71 14.85 -7.58 4.46
N TYR A 72 15.01 -8.90 4.29
CA TYR A 72 16.32 -9.50 4.04
C TYR A 72 16.96 -8.94 2.76
N PHE A 73 16.24 -8.93 1.64
CA PHE A 73 16.78 -8.41 0.37
C PHE A 73 17.00 -6.90 0.39
N TYR A 74 16.12 -6.14 1.05
CA TYR A 74 16.20 -4.70 1.15
C TYR A 74 17.41 -4.26 1.98
N ASN A 75 17.76 -4.98 3.04
CA ASN A 75 18.93 -4.66 3.86
C ASN A 75 20.25 -5.19 3.28
N ASN A 76 20.26 -6.39 2.68
CA ASN A 76 21.49 -7.00 2.15
C ASN A 76 21.79 -6.61 0.70
N TYR A 77 20.76 -6.34 -0.09
CA TYR A 77 20.84 -6.05 -1.54
C TYR A 77 19.97 -4.84 -1.90
N ASN A 78 20.13 -3.74 -1.16
CA ASN A 78 19.28 -2.55 -1.26
C ASN A 78 19.13 -2.01 -2.69
N ILE A 79 20.25 -1.81 -3.40
CA ILE A 79 20.25 -1.25 -4.76
C ILE A 79 19.45 -2.14 -5.72
N ILE A 80 19.74 -3.44 -5.73
CA ILE A 80 19.08 -4.42 -6.61
C ILE A 80 17.59 -4.49 -6.30
N THR A 81 17.24 -4.57 -5.01
CA THR A 81 15.84 -4.63 -4.55
C THR A 81 15.07 -3.37 -4.95
N THR A 82 15.68 -2.20 -4.78
CA THR A 82 15.08 -0.92 -5.18
C THR A 82 14.92 -0.83 -6.70
N LEU A 83 15.88 -1.31 -7.49
CA LEU A 83 15.76 -1.38 -8.95
C LEU A 83 14.62 -2.30 -9.40
N VAL A 84 14.40 -3.43 -8.71
CA VAL A 84 13.24 -4.30 -8.95
C VAL A 84 11.93 -3.57 -8.68
N PHE A 85 11.82 -2.83 -7.57
CA PHE A 85 10.62 -2.02 -7.28
C PHE A 85 10.38 -0.93 -8.32
N VAL A 86 11.44 -0.25 -8.76
CA VAL A 86 11.38 0.72 -9.85
C VAL A 86 10.87 0.04 -11.13
N GLY A 87 11.35 -1.17 -11.43
CA GLY A 87 10.85 -2.00 -12.53
C GLY A 87 9.34 -2.30 -12.43
N PHE A 88 8.84 -2.66 -11.24
CA PHE A 88 7.41 -2.85 -11.01
C PHE A 88 6.61 -1.56 -11.25
N ILE A 89 7.08 -0.42 -10.74
CA ILE A 89 6.44 0.88 -10.96
C ILE A 89 6.40 1.19 -12.46
N PHE A 90 7.52 1.06 -13.19
CA PHE A 90 7.56 1.28 -14.64
C PHE A 90 6.61 0.33 -15.38
N GLY A 91 6.52 -0.93 -14.95
CA GLY A 91 5.60 -1.92 -15.51
C GLY A 91 4.12 -1.52 -15.43
N THR A 92 3.74 -0.66 -14.46
CA THR A 92 2.35 -0.16 -14.35
C THR A 92 2.03 1.01 -15.29
N ILE A 93 3.04 1.71 -15.82
CA ILE A 93 2.87 2.92 -16.64
C ILE A 93 1.99 2.68 -17.89
N PRO A 94 2.17 1.61 -18.69
CA PRO A 94 1.33 1.38 -19.87
C PRO A 94 -0.16 1.27 -19.53
N SER A 95 -0.49 0.57 -18.44
CA SER A 95 -1.86 0.43 -17.96
C SER A 95 -2.41 1.77 -17.49
N LEU A 96 -1.64 2.52 -16.70
CA LEU A 96 -2.03 3.85 -16.22
C LEU A 96 -2.24 4.83 -17.37
N PHE A 97 -1.37 4.80 -18.39
CA PHE A 97 -1.48 5.66 -19.56
C PHE A 97 -2.73 5.32 -20.39
N LYS A 98 -3.01 4.03 -20.59
CA LYS A 98 -4.23 3.57 -21.28
C LYS A 98 -5.48 4.02 -20.55
N GLU A 99 -5.50 3.89 -19.22
CA GLU A 99 -6.64 4.31 -18.38
C GLU A 99 -6.82 5.83 -18.39
N ALA A 100 -5.74 6.59 -18.20
CA ALA A 100 -5.76 8.06 -18.16
C ALA A 100 -6.13 8.68 -19.52
N SER A 101 -5.79 8.02 -20.63
CA SER A 101 -6.08 8.50 -21.99
C SER A 101 -7.44 8.03 -22.54
N LYS A 102 -8.25 7.26 -21.78
CA LYS A 102 -9.58 6.80 -22.24
C LYS A 102 -10.50 7.91 -22.74
N LYS A 103 -10.41 9.12 -22.16
CA LYS A 103 -11.21 10.31 -22.56
C LYS A 103 -10.49 11.22 -23.57
N GLY A 104 -9.44 10.72 -24.21
CA GLY A 104 -8.57 11.48 -25.11
C GLY A 104 -7.43 12.18 -24.36
N PHE A 105 -6.25 12.23 -24.97
CA PHE A 105 -5.07 12.88 -24.40
C PHE A 105 -5.08 14.38 -24.72
N LYS A 106 -5.06 15.23 -23.69
CA LYS A 106 -4.97 16.69 -23.83
C LYS A 106 -3.54 17.16 -23.55
N LYS A 107 -2.99 18.06 -24.36
CA LYS A 107 -1.64 18.62 -24.16
C LYS A 107 -1.45 19.27 -22.78
N ARG A 108 -2.52 19.76 -22.13
CA ARG A 108 -2.49 20.28 -20.75
C ARG A 108 -1.98 19.26 -19.73
N TYR A 109 -2.14 17.96 -19.98
CA TYR A 109 -1.63 16.92 -19.07
C TYR A 109 -0.10 16.90 -19.00
N ILE A 110 0.59 17.28 -20.07
CA ILE A 110 2.06 17.40 -20.07
C ILE A 110 2.50 18.49 -19.11
N LEU A 111 1.80 19.63 -19.07
CA LEU A 111 2.11 20.71 -18.11
C LEU A 111 1.95 20.25 -16.67
N ILE A 112 0.87 19.52 -16.37
CA ILE A 112 0.63 18.95 -15.03
C ILE A 112 1.71 17.92 -14.67
N PHE A 113 2.10 17.07 -15.64
CA PHE A 113 3.17 16.10 -15.47
C PHE A 113 4.51 16.78 -15.16
N ILE A 114 4.92 17.78 -15.94
CA ILE A 114 6.19 18.51 -15.71
C ILE A 114 6.17 19.18 -14.33
N PHE A 115 5.06 19.83 -13.97
CA PHE A 115 4.91 20.49 -12.67
C PHE A 115 5.04 19.50 -11.51
N THR A 116 4.31 18.38 -11.55
CA THR A 116 4.35 17.34 -10.50
C THR A 116 5.69 16.61 -10.46
N PHE A 117 6.33 16.38 -11.61
CA PHE A 117 7.67 15.81 -11.69
C PHE A 117 8.72 16.72 -11.04
N PHE A 118 8.64 18.04 -11.30
CA PHE A 118 9.54 19.01 -10.68
C PHE A 118 9.35 19.10 -9.16
N ILE A 119 8.09 19.10 -8.69
CA ILE A 119 7.77 19.00 -7.26
C ILE A 119 8.39 17.72 -6.67
N GLY A 120 8.26 16.58 -7.36
CA GLY A 120 8.87 15.31 -6.93
C GLY A 120 10.38 15.42 -6.76
N ILE A 121 11.09 16.06 -7.71
CA ILE A 121 12.53 16.31 -7.61
C ILE A 121 12.89 17.21 -6.42
N LEU A 122 12.09 18.25 -6.16
CA LEU A 122 12.30 19.12 -4.98
C LEU A 122 12.13 18.34 -3.67
N PHE A 123 11.13 17.46 -3.60
CA PHE A 123 10.92 16.58 -2.45
C PHE A 123 12.11 15.65 -2.18
N LEU A 124 12.79 15.17 -3.23
CA LEU A 124 14.01 14.36 -3.06
C LEU A 124 15.15 15.17 -2.41
N LYS A 125 15.29 16.46 -2.75
CA LYS A 125 16.30 17.33 -2.12
C LYS A 125 15.97 17.68 -0.66
N CYS A 126 14.69 17.74 -0.31
CA CYS A 126 14.24 17.99 1.07
C CYS A 126 14.31 16.77 1.98
N LYS A 127 14.71 15.58 1.48
CA LYS A 127 14.82 14.38 2.28
C LYS A 127 15.99 14.53 3.27
N THR A 128 15.67 14.95 4.50
CA THR A 128 16.62 15.04 5.60
C THR A 128 17.01 13.64 6.04
N ASN A 129 18.31 13.37 6.20
CA ASN A 129 18.85 12.07 6.64
C ASN A 129 18.55 11.75 8.12
N ASN A 130 17.62 12.47 8.75
CA ASN A 130 17.21 12.16 10.10
C ASN A 130 16.29 10.94 10.03
N ILE A 131 16.87 9.77 10.27
CA ILE A 131 16.13 8.55 10.61
C ILE A 131 15.20 8.97 11.75
N VAL A 132 13.90 9.05 11.48
CA VAL A 132 12.91 9.41 12.48
C VAL A 132 12.82 8.24 13.45
N THR A 133 13.67 8.26 14.48
CA THR A 133 13.73 7.22 15.52
C THR A 133 12.70 7.44 16.60
N ASN A 134 12.19 8.68 16.76
CA ASN A 134 11.17 9.02 17.75
C ASN A 134 9.85 9.35 17.04
N THR A 135 9.12 8.32 16.60
CA THR A 135 7.85 8.52 15.90
C THR A 135 6.75 8.81 16.91
N ASN A 136 6.39 10.08 17.03
CA ASN A 136 5.20 10.53 17.74
C ASN A 136 3.97 9.71 17.27
N ILE A 137 3.13 9.25 18.20
CA ILE A 137 1.91 8.48 17.92
C ILE A 137 1.01 9.22 16.91
N ILE A 138 0.89 10.54 17.03
CA ILE A 138 0.10 11.38 16.11
C ILE A 138 0.65 11.26 14.68
N TYR A 139 1.97 11.25 14.53
CA TYR A 139 2.61 11.12 13.23
C TYR A 139 2.39 9.74 12.61
N LEU A 140 2.41 8.67 13.42
CA LEU A 140 2.07 7.32 12.97
C LEU A 140 0.60 7.17 12.57
N LEU A 141 -0.32 7.83 13.29
CA LEU A 141 -1.73 7.89 12.93
C LEU A 141 -1.94 8.56 11.57
N ILE A 142 -1.26 9.69 11.32
CA ILE A 142 -1.31 10.39 10.02
C ILE A 142 -0.77 9.50 8.90
N ILE A 143 0.37 8.83 9.12
CA ILE A 143 0.91 7.87 8.14
C ILE A 143 -0.10 6.75 7.87
N GLY A 144 -0.69 6.17 8.92
CA GLY A 144 -1.71 5.14 8.80
C GLY A 144 -2.92 5.62 7.99
N PHE A 145 -3.38 6.84 8.22
CA PHE A 145 -4.48 7.44 7.48
C PHE A 145 -4.15 7.60 5.99
N VAL A 146 -2.96 8.14 5.65
CA VAL A 146 -2.51 8.30 4.26
C VAL A 146 -2.39 6.94 3.54
N ILE A 147 -1.82 5.94 4.23
CA ILE A 147 -1.74 4.56 3.73
C ILE A 147 -3.14 4.00 3.47
N GLY A 148 -4.07 4.16 4.41
CA GLY A 148 -5.41 3.62 4.25
C GLY A 148 -6.20 4.27 3.12
N CYS A 149 -6.08 5.59 2.91
CA CYS A 149 -6.63 6.26 1.72
C CYS A 149 -6.09 5.67 0.42
N SER A 150 -4.79 5.35 0.38
CA SER A 150 -4.17 4.74 -0.80
C SER A 150 -4.56 3.27 -1.01
N MET A 151 -4.88 2.53 0.05
CA MET A 151 -5.30 1.13 -0.04
C MET A 151 -6.71 0.99 -0.61
N ILE A 152 -7.57 1.99 -0.43
CA ILE A 152 -8.93 1.97 -1.00
C ILE A 152 -8.87 2.19 -2.50
N ILE A 153 -8.09 3.18 -2.97
CA ILE A 153 -8.07 3.53 -4.39
C ILE A 153 -7.29 2.46 -5.19
N PRO A 154 -7.92 1.76 -6.16
CA PRO A 154 -7.23 0.77 -6.98
C PRO A 154 -6.10 1.41 -7.79
N GLY A 155 -4.93 0.78 -7.77
CA GLY A 155 -3.77 1.22 -8.57
C GLY A 155 -2.84 2.20 -7.85
N ILE A 156 -3.18 2.67 -6.65
CA ILE A 156 -2.24 3.39 -5.79
C ILE A 156 -1.54 2.37 -4.88
N SER A 157 -0.20 2.41 -4.82
CA SER A 157 0.61 1.53 -3.96
C SER A 157 1.00 2.26 -2.67
N SER A 158 0.47 1.78 -1.55
CA SER A 158 0.72 2.34 -0.21
C SER A 158 2.19 2.24 0.20
N THR A 159 2.86 1.16 -0.18
CA THR A 159 4.28 0.93 0.12
C THR A 159 5.22 1.79 -0.73
N VAL A 160 4.78 2.27 -1.90
CA VAL A 160 5.51 3.32 -2.65
C VAL A 160 5.49 4.63 -1.88
N ILE A 161 4.33 5.02 -1.33
CA ILE A 161 4.20 6.22 -0.50
C ILE A 161 5.14 6.12 0.71
N LEU A 162 5.11 4.99 1.43
CA LEU A 162 6.05 4.73 2.54
C LEU A 162 7.52 4.80 2.12
N SER A 163 7.86 4.33 0.92
CA SER A 163 9.24 4.36 0.41
C SER A 163 9.71 5.78 0.11
N ILE A 164 8.84 6.59 -0.50
CA ILE A 164 9.10 8.01 -0.77
C ILE A 164 9.32 8.76 0.54
N LEU A 165 8.45 8.53 1.53
CA LEU A 165 8.55 9.11 2.88
C LEU A 165 9.75 8.58 3.70
N GLY A 166 10.43 7.51 3.25
CA GLY A 166 11.57 6.91 3.96
C GLY A 166 11.17 6.01 5.14
N PHE A 167 9.88 5.70 5.30
CA PHE A 167 9.36 4.86 6.39
C PHE A 167 9.27 3.38 6.03
N TYR A 168 9.51 3.01 4.78
CA TYR A 168 9.33 1.65 4.31
C TYR A 168 10.19 0.62 5.07
N ASN A 169 11.47 0.90 5.33
CA ASN A 169 12.32 -0.03 6.08
C ASN A 169 11.88 -0.17 7.54
N ILE A 170 11.49 0.94 8.18
CA ILE A 170 10.95 0.94 9.55
C ILE A 170 9.65 0.13 9.60
N TYR A 171 8.79 0.27 8.59
CA TYR A 171 7.56 -0.48 8.45
C TYR A 171 7.82 -2.00 8.29
N LEU A 172 8.75 -2.39 7.41
CA LEU A 172 9.16 -3.80 7.26
C LEU A 172 9.70 -4.37 8.57
N ASN A 173 10.62 -3.65 9.21
CA ASN A 173 11.18 -4.06 10.50
C ASN A 173 10.10 -4.22 11.57
N SER A 174 9.11 -3.31 11.59
CA SER A 174 8.02 -3.34 12.56
C SER A 174 7.08 -4.54 12.35
N ILE A 175 6.84 -4.96 11.10
CA ILE A 175 6.09 -6.18 10.83
C ILE A 175 6.87 -7.41 11.28
N ASN A 176 8.16 -7.49 10.93
CA ASN A 176 9.00 -8.66 11.22
C ASN A 176 9.22 -8.87 12.73
N THR A 177 9.44 -7.77 13.47
CA THR A 177 9.61 -7.79 14.94
C THR A 177 8.28 -7.76 15.69
N LEU A 178 7.15 -7.67 14.98
CA LEU A 178 5.81 -7.47 15.54
C LEU A 178 5.79 -6.30 16.55
N ASN A 179 6.41 -5.17 16.19
CA ASN A 179 6.47 -3.99 17.05
C ASN A 179 5.08 -3.34 17.14
N ILE A 180 4.35 -3.75 18.18
CA ILE A 180 2.97 -3.34 18.45
C ILE A 180 2.86 -1.82 18.61
N ASN A 181 3.86 -1.17 19.22
CA ASN A 181 3.86 0.27 19.43
C ASN A 181 3.86 1.06 18.12
N PHE A 182 4.44 0.50 17.06
CA PHE A 182 4.43 1.09 15.72
C PHE A 182 3.20 0.66 14.90
N LEU A 183 2.82 -0.62 14.99
CA LEU A 183 1.76 -1.21 14.19
C LEU A 183 0.35 -0.76 14.62
N ILE A 184 0.08 -0.64 15.93
CA ILE A 184 -1.25 -0.25 16.42
C ILE A 184 -1.65 1.15 15.92
N PRO A 185 -0.83 2.21 16.09
CA PRO A 185 -1.21 3.53 15.61
C PRO A 185 -1.44 3.58 14.09
N ILE A 186 -0.61 2.88 13.31
CA ILE A 186 -0.80 2.78 11.85
C ILE A 186 -2.12 2.08 11.54
N PHE A 187 -2.41 0.95 12.20
CA PHE A 187 -3.65 0.21 12.00
C PHE A 187 -4.87 1.06 12.33
N ILE A 188 -4.83 1.82 13.44
CA ILE A 188 -5.90 2.76 13.80
C ILE A 188 -6.09 3.80 12.69
N GLY A 189 -5.02 4.42 12.21
CA GLY A 189 -5.09 5.38 11.09
C GLY A 189 -5.72 4.79 9.83
N ILE A 190 -5.34 3.56 9.47
CA ILE A 190 -5.92 2.83 8.34
C ILE A 190 -7.42 2.61 8.56
N THR A 191 -7.82 2.09 9.71
CA THR A 191 -9.25 1.84 10.00
C THR A 191 -10.08 3.11 9.94
N ILE A 192 -9.59 4.23 10.49
CA ILE A 192 -10.26 5.53 10.43
C ILE A 192 -10.50 5.95 8.98
N SER A 193 -9.47 5.84 8.12
CA SER A 193 -9.62 6.20 6.70
C SER A 193 -10.64 5.33 5.96
N ILE A 194 -10.73 4.04 6.29
CA ILE A 194 -11.65 3.09 5.65
C ILE A 194 -13.11 3.35 6.05
N PHE A 195 -13.36 3.83 7.28
CA PHE A 195 -14.72 4.15 7.71
C PHE A 195 -15.19 5.55 7.29
N LEU A 196 -14.26 6.44 6.95
CA LEU A 196 -14.58 7.80 6.49
C LEU A 196 -14.84 7.89 4.97
N LEU A 197 -14.34 6.94 4.18
CA LEU A 197 -14.42 6.89 2.72
C LEU A 197 -15.41 5.82 2.25
#